data_AF-A0A0D6L892-F1
#
_entry.id   AF-A0A0D6L892-F1
#
_cell.length_a   1.000
_cell.length_b   1.000
_cell.length_c   1.000
_cell.angle_alpha   90.00
_cell.angle_beta   90.00
_cell.angle_gamma   90.00
#
_symmetry.space_group_name_H-M   'P 1'
#
loop_
_entity.id
_entity.type
_entity.pdbx_description
1 polymer ?
#
loop_
_entity_poly.entity_id
_entity_poly.type
_entity_poly.pdbx_seq_one_letter_code
_entity_poly.pdbx_strand_id
1 'polypeptide(L)'
;MVEGDIVAKWTVPLQDKVYRIEFEHGTTTGKRVIRVDGKEILRRDWMFKLVGKEPFQLGKMKCLITVEALGTFAYEYSLEVNGKNYEKFREEQSKKLLCWETRIGVRSVCNERKGKDFGELERKRTDSDQQYTP
;
A
#
# COMPACT_ATOMS: atom_id res chain seq x y z
N MET A 1 5.88 18.17 5.77
CA MET A 1 6.29 17.77 4.41
C MET A 1 5.03 17.75 3.56
N VAL A 2 5.08 18.29 2.34
CA VAL A 2 3.90 18.68 1.56
C VAL A 2 3.07 17.45 1.17
N GLU A 3 1.94 17.25 1.82
CA GLU A 3 0.99 16.13 1.62
C GLU A 3 -0.04 16.45 0.51
N GLY A 4 0.26 17.43 -0.35
CA GLY A 4 -0.76 18.18 -1.11
C GLY A 4 -1.50 17.42 -2.21
N ASP A 5 -0.90 16.41 -2.83
CA ASP A 5 -1.45 15.82 -4.07
C ASP A 5 -1.36 14.29 -4.11
N ILE A 6 -1.19 13.62 -2.96
CA ILE A 6 -1.16 12.15 -2.92
C ILE A 6 -2.57 11.62 -3.11
N VAL A 7 -2.81 11.00 -4.26
CA VAL A 7 -4.13 10.49 -4.67
C VAL A 7 -4.32 9.01 -4.36
N ALA A 8 -3.22 8.26 -4.22
CA ALA A 8 -3.28 6.83 -3.93
C ALA A 8 -2.10 6.36 -3.09
N LYS A 9 -2.36 5.41 -2.20
CA LYS A 9 -1.37 4.75 -1.35
C LYS A 9 -1.59 3.24 -1.39
N TRP A 10 -0.54 2.47 -1.63
CA TRP A 10 -0.57 1.01 -1.61
C TRP A 10 0.49 0.45 -0.69
N THR A 11 0.18 -0.67 -0.03
CA THR A 11 1.12 -1.39 0.84
C THR A 11 1.35 -2.76 0.25
N VAL A 12 2.51 -2.96 -0.37
CA VAL A 12 2.83 -4.20 -1.09
C VAL A 12 3.77 -5.06 -0.23
N PRO A 13 3.28 -6.14 0.41
CA PRO A 13 4.15 -7.11 1.05
C PRO A 13 4.90 -7.91 -0.02
N LEU A 14 6.23 -7.80 -0.02
CA LEU A 14 7.12 -8.70 -0.75
C LEU A 14 7.84 -9.63 0.24
N GLN A 15 8.50 -10.67 -0.29
CA GLN A 15 9.19 -11.70 0.51
C GLN A 15 10.18 -11.09 1.51
N ASP A 16 10.88 -10.03 1.11
CA ASP A 16 11.99 -9.47 1.88
C ASP A 16 11.54 -8.36 2.83
N LYS A 17 10.53 -7.57 2.42
CA LYS A 17 9.96 -6.46 3.19
C LYS A 17 8.61 -5.99 2.65
N VAL A 18 7.92 -5.20 3.45
CA VAL A 18 6.71 -4.47 3.05
C VAL A 18 7.10 -3.11 2.48
N TYR A 19 6.64 -2.82 1.26
CA TYR A 19 6.88 -1.54 0.59
C TYR A 19 5.64 -0.65 0.67
N ARG A 20 5.84 0.64 0.95
CA ARG A 20 4.79 1.66 0.89
C ARG A 20 4.93 2.48 -0.38
N ILE A 21 3.95 2.39 -1.26
CA ILE A 21 3.93 3.09 -2.54
C ILE A 21 2.94 4.24 -2.43
N GLU A 22 3.38 5.43 -2.79
CA GLU A 22 2.56 6.64 -2.83
C GLU A 22 2.57 7.18 -4.24
N PHE A 23 1.40 7.57 -4.73
CA PHE A 23 1.25 8.17 -6.04
C PHE A 23 0.62 9.55 -5.92
N GLU A 24 1.31 10.51 -6.51
CA GLU A 24 0.89 11.89 -6.65
C GLU A 24 0.39 12.14 -8.06
N HIS A 25 -0.77 12.76 -8.21
CA HIS A 25 -1.32 13.10 -9.52
C HIS A 25 -1.92 14.51 -9.52
N GLY A 26 -1.25 15.42 -10.22
CA GLY A 26 -1.75 16.77 -10.45
C GLY A 26 -2.68 16.81 -11.65
N THR A 27 -3.98 16.98 -11.44
CA THR A 27 -4.99 17.00 -12.51
C THR A 27 -4.95 18.27 -13.38
N THR A 28 -4.31 19.35 -12.91
CA THR A 28 -4.14 20.59 -13.68
C THR A 28 -2.98 20.53 -14.67
N THR A 29 -1.85 19.94 -14.28
CA THR A 29 -0.62 19.89 -15.10
C THR A 29 -0.30 18.50 -15.65
N GLY A 30 -1.03 17.47 -15.22
CA GLY A 30 -0.69 16.08 -15.46
C GLY A 30 0.56 15.62 -14.72
N LYS A 31 0.97 16.33 -13.66
CA LYS A 31 2.12 15.96 -12.83
C LYS A 31 1.92 14.56 -12.25
N ARG A 32 2.95 13.72 -12.31
CA ARG A 32 2.94 12.37 -11.71
C ARG A 32 4.19 12.16 -10.88
N VAL A 33 4.04 11.73 -9.63
CA VAL A 33 5.18 11.38 -8.78
C VAL A 33 4.91 10.04 -8.12
N ILE A 34 5.85 9.10 -8.23
CA ILE A 34 5.81 7.82 -7.53
C ILE A 34 6.87 7.85 -6.44
N ARG A 35 6.46 7.58 -5.20
CA ARG A 35 7.35 7.40 -4.05
C ARG A 35 7.23 5.99 -3.52
N VAL A 36 8.35 5.42 -3.14
CA VAL A 36 8.45 4.11 -2.49
C VAL A 36 9.22 4.28 -1.20
N ASP A 37 8.61 3.90 -0.08
CA ASP A 37 9.14 4.06 1.28
C ASP A 37 9.60 5.51 1.56
N GLY A 38 8.84 6.49 1.05
CA GLY A 38 9.15 7.93 1.15
C GLY A 38 10.21 8.43 0.17
N LYS A 39 10.86 7.55 -0.60
CA LYS A 39 11.84 7.94 -1.63
C LYS A 39 11.17 8.10 -2.98
N GLU A 40 11.36 9.25 -3.61
CA GLU A 40 10.91 9.48 -4.99
C GLU A 40 11.70 8.60 -5.97
N ILE A 41 10.97 7.80 -6.76
CA ILE A 41 11.56 6.91 -7.78
C ILE A 41 11.25 7.38 -9.20
N LEU A 42 10.17 8.14 -9.37
CA LEU A 42 9.75 8.68 -10.65
C LEU A 42 9.04 10.01 -10.44
N ARG A 43 9.38 10.99 -11.27
CA ARG A 43 8.71 12.28 -11.34
C ARG A 43 8.53 12.70 -12.79
N ARG A 44 7.33 13.17 -13.10
CA ARG A 44 6.96 13.86 -14.34
C ARG A 44 6.27 15.16 -13.93
N ASP A 45 6.88 16.29 -14.22
CA ASP A 45 6.34 17.58 -13.78
C ASP A 45 5.19 18.07 -14.67
N TRP A 46 5.13 17.61 -15.93
CA TRP A 46 4.09 17.98 -16.86
C TRP A 46 3.74 16.84 -17.82
N MET A 47 2.44 16.62 -18.01
CA MET A 47 1.92 15.69 -19.01
C MET A 47 0.65 16.23 -19.66
N PHE A 48 0.60 16.19 -20.99
CA PHE A 48 -0.58 16.60 -21.75
C PHE A 48 -1.77 15.63 -21.56
N LYS A 49 -1.50 14.35 -21.29
CA LYS A 49 -2.52 13.33 -21.04
C LYS A 49 -2.63 13.04 -19.54
N LEU A 50 -3.83 13.23 -18.97
CA LEU A 50 -4.11 12.97 -17.56
C LEU A 50 -4.28 11.47 -17.27
N VAL A 51 -4.77 10.69 -18.23
CA VAL A 51 -4.84 9.23 -18.15
C VAL A 51 -3.61 8.56 -18.75
N GLY A 52 -3.29 7.34 -18.32
CA GLY A 52 -2.15 6.60 -18.85
C GLY A 52 -1.59 5.57 -17.87
N LYS A 53 -0.41 5.06 -18.20
CA LYS A 53 0.24 3.98 -17.44
C LYS A 53 1.68 4.38 -17.11
N GLU A 54 2.07 4.18 -15.86
CA GLU A 54 3.41 4.46 -15.35
C GLU A 54 4.06 3.15 -14.87
N PRO A 55 4.92 2.52 -15.71
CA PRO A 55 5.67 1.35 -15.29
C PRO A 55 6.83 1.76 -14.38
N PHE A 56 7.05 0.99 -13.32
CA PHE A 56 8.20 1.14 -12.43
C PHE A 56 8.62 -0.22 -11.87
N GLN A 57 9.75 -0.25 -11.17
CA GLN A 57 10.30 -1.48 -10.60
C GLN A 57 10.39 -1.38 -9.09
N LEU A 58 10.03 -2.48 -8.42
CA LEU A 58 10.11 -2.65 -6.98
C LEU A 58 11.04 -3.84 -6.70
N GLY A 59 12.34 -3.56 -6.53
CA GLY A 59 13.36 -4.61 -6.49
C GLY A 59 13.42 -5.37 -7.82
N LYS A 60 13.05 -6.66 -7.82
CA LYS A 60 12.99 -7.51 -9.02
C LYS A 60 11.60 -7.56 -9.68
N MET A 61 10.59 -6.96 -9.05
CA MET A 61 9.20 -7.02 -9.49
C MET A 61 8.87 -5.86 -10.41
N LYS A 62 8.12 -6.14 -11.49
CA LYS A 62 7.58 -5.11 -12.38
C LYS A 62 6.24 -4.64 -11.85
N CYS A 63 6.10 -3.33 -11.65
CA CYS A 63 4.87 -2.69 -11.20
C CYS A 63 4.37 -1.71 -12.27
N LEU A 64 3.07 -1.50 -12.29
CA LEU A 64 2.41 -0.60 -13.23
C LEU A 64 1.30 0.15 -12.49
N ILE A 65 1.39 1.47 -12.44
CA ILE A 65 0.26 2.30 -12.01
C ILE A 65 -0.52 2.70 -13.25
N THR A 66 -1.83 2.44 -13.25
CA THR A 66 -2.73 2.84 -14.32
C THR A 66 -3.66 3.92 -13.78
N VAL A 67 -3.77 5.01 -14.55
CA VAL A 67 -4.67 6.13 -14.32
C VAL A 67 -5.74 6.09 -15.38
N GLU A 68 -6.98 5.84 -14.97
CA GLU A 68 -8.15 5.76 -15.84
C GLU A 68 -9.14 6.87 -15.49
N ALA A 69 -9.88 7.35 -16.50
CA ALA A 69 -10.94 8.33 -16.27
C ALA A 69 -12.20 7.58 -15.80
N LEU A 70 -12.73 7.98 -14.66
CA LEU A 70 -13.97 7.45 -14.11
C LEU A 70 -15.05 8.53 -14.22
N GLY A 71 -15.87 8.44 -15.27
CA GLY A 71 -16.90 9.45 -15.56
C GLY A 71 -16.31 10.78 -16.03
N THR A 72 -16.94 11.89 -15.64
CA THR A 72 -16.64 13.22 -16.19
C THR A 72 -15.56 13.99 -15.45
N PHE A 73 -15.40 13.76 -14.14
CA PHE A 73 -14.49 14.54 -13.27
C PHE A 73 -13.69 13.71 -12.26
N ALA A 74 -13.80 12.37 -12.30
CA ALA A 74 -13.05 11.50 -11.39
C ALA A 74 -12.01 10.66 -12.14
N TYR A 75 -11.01 10.23 -11.40
CA TYR A 75 -9.94 9.37 -11.89
C TYR A 75 -9.84 8.16 -10.98
N GLU A 76 -9.63 7.00 -11.58
CA GLU A 76 -9.35 5.75 -10.89
C GLU A 76 -7.86 5.44 -10.99
N TYR A 77 -7.31 4.95 -9.88
CA TYR A 77 -5.91 4.60 -9.74
C TYR A 77 -5.80 3.14 -9.37
N SER A 78 -5.22 2.34 -10.26
CA SER A 78 -4.97 0.93 -10.02
C SER A 78 -3.48 0.63 -10.06
N LEU A 79 -3.05 -0.30 -9.21
CA LEU A 79 -1.68 -0.81 -9.17
C LEU A 79 -1.69 -2.26 -9.64
N GLU A 80 -0.80 -2.60 -10.56
CA GLU A 80 -0.49 -3.98 -10.90
C GLU A 80 0.92 -4.33 -10.39
N VAL A 81 1.04 -5.53 -9.83
CA VAL A 81 2.31 -6.10 -9.36
C VAL A 81 2.50 -7.42 -10.08
N ASN A 82 3.56 -7.51 -10.91
CA ASN A 82 3.88 -8.69 -11.72
C ASN A 82 2.73 -9.15 -12.64
N GLY A 83 2.02 -8.20 -13.25
CA GLY A 83 0.88 -8.46 -14.14
C GLY A 83 -0.40 -8.88 -13.43
N LYS A 84 -0.46 -8.83 -12.09
CA LYS A 84 -1.69 -9.03 -11.32
C LYS A 84 -2.14 -7.72 -10.70
N ASN A 85 -3.44 -7.45 -10.77
CA ASN A 85 -4.03 -6.31 -10.06
C ASN A 85 -3.80 -6.46 -8.54
N TYR A 86 -3.46 -5.36 -7.87
CA TYR A 86 -3.15 -5.29 -6.45
C TYR A 86 -4.25 -5.87 -5.57
N GLU A 87 -5.53 -5.70 -5.91
CA GLU A 87 -6.63 -6.28 -5.15
C GLU A 87 -6.57 -7.82 -5.16
N LYS A 88 -6.41 -8.41 -6.35
CA LYS A 88 -6.23 -9.85 -6.51
C LYS A 88 -4.95 -10.34 -5.84
N PHE A 89 -3.86 -9.58 -5.95
CA PHE A 89 -2.61 -9.88 -5.26
C PHE A 89 -2.80 -9.92 -3.73
N ARG A 90 -3.49 -8.93 -3.16
CA ARG A 90 -3.78 -8.85 -1.73
C ARG A 90 -4.62 -10.03 -1.26
N GLU A 91 -5.63 -10.44 -2.03
CA GLU A 91 -6.42 -11.64 -1.73
C GLU A 91 -5.58 -12.93 -1.76
N GLU A 92 -4.72 -13.10 -2.76
CA GLU A 92 -3.82 -14.25 -2.86
C GLU A 92 -2.83 -14.30 -1.67
N GLN A 93 -2.27 -13.16 -1.29
CA GLN A 93 -1.39 -13.07 -0.12
C GLN A 93 -2.16 -13.37 1.17
N SER A 94 -3.39 -12.87 1.32
CA SER A 94 -4.24 -13.15 2.48
C SER A 94 -4.52 -14.65 2.60
N LYS A 95 -4.88 -15.33 1.50
CA LYS A 95 -5.13 -16.78 1.47
C LYS A 95 -3.86 -17.59 1.82
N LYS A 96 -2.69 -17.16 1.36
CA LYS A 96 -1.40 -17.80 1.69
C LYS A 96 -0.99 -17.58 3.16
N LEU A 97 -1.24 -16.39 3.70
CA LEU A 97 -0.96 -16.04 5.09
C LEU A 97 -1.94 -16.71 6.08
N LEU A 98 -3.16 -17.03 5.66
CA LEU A 98 -4.11 -17.83 6.45
C LEU A 98 -3.72 -19.32 6.51
N CYS A 99 -2.82 -19.77 5.63
CA CYS A 99 -2.41 -21.17 5.51
C CYS A 99 -1.03 -21.42 6.15
N TRP A 100 -0.85 -20.99 7.39
CA TRP A 100 0.20 -21.55 8.27
C TRP A 100 -0.49 -22.42 9.32
N GLU A 101 -0.94 -23.59 8.91
CA GLU A 101 -1.46 -24.63 9.80
C GLU A 101 -0.26 -25.26 10.53
N THR A 102 -0.15 -25.03 11.83
CA THR A 102 0.81 -25.76 12.66
C THR A 102 0.26 -27.17 12.84
N ARG A 103 0.89 -28.17 12.21
CA ARG A 103 0.64 -29.58 12.55
C ARG A 103 1.23 -29.88 13.92
N ILE A 104 0.44 -29.68 14.97
CA ILE A 104 0.58 -30.43 16.22
C ILE A 104 -0.42 -31.59 16.13
N GLY A 105 0.00 -32.80 16.47
CA GLY A 105 -0.65 -34.07 16.15
C GLY A 105 -2.19 -34.10 16.25
N VAL A 106 -2.78 -34.85 15.31
CA VAL A 106 -4.19 -35.32 15.25
C VAL A 106 -5.24 -34.33 15.74
N ARG A 107 -5.17 -33.07 15.31
CA ARG A 107 -6.35 -32.19 15.19
C ARG A 107 -6.00 -30.92 14.42
N SER A 108 -6.52 -30.81 13.21
CA SER A 108 -6.55 -29.55 12.47
C SER A 108 -7.44 -28.55 13.22
N VAL A 109 -6.84 -27.48 13.74
CA VAL A 109 -7.58 -26.34 14.29
C VAL A 109 -7.35 -25.15 13.36
N CYS A 110 -8.37 -24.82 12.58
CA CYS A 110 -8.42 -23.56 11.83
C CYS A 110 -8.67 -22.44 12.85
N ASN A 111 -7.69 -21.54 13.03
CA ASN A 111 -7.87 -20.38 13.89
C ASN A 111 -8.18 -19.16 13.01
N GLU A 112 -9.47 -18.83 12.88
CA GLU A 112 -9.91 -17.54 12.32
C GLU A 112 -9.51 -16.42 13.29
N ARG A 113 -8.32 -15.84 13.09
CA ARG A 113 -8.08 -14.50 13.63
C ARG A 113 -8.85 -13.52 12.76
N LYS A 114 -10.02 -13.09 13.25
CA LYS A 114 -10.67 -11.86 12.77
C LYS A 114 -9.61 -10.75 12.73
N GLY A 115 -9.47 -10.15 11.55
CA GLY A 115 -8.47 -9.13 11.28
C GLY A 115 -8.52 -8.04 12.35
N LYS A 116 -7.40 -7.85 13.05
CA LYS A 116 -7.15 -6.59 13.72
C LYS A 116 -6.76 -5.60 12.65
N ASP A 117 -7.58 -4.55 12.51
CA ASP A 117 -7.28 -3.38 11.71
C ASP A 117 -5.86 -2.90 11.99
N PHE A 118 -5.06 -2.81 10.92
CA PHE A 118 -3.71 -2.27 10.96
C PHE A 118 -3.79 -0.74 10.88
N GLY A 119 -4.52 -0.14 11.80
CA GLY A 119 -4.94 1.27 11.76
C GLY A 119 -5.11 1.90 13.13
N GLU A 120 -4.36 1.49 14.15
CA GLU A 120 -4.32 2.23 15.42
C GLU A 120 -3.04 1.90 16.19
N LEU A 121 -1.93 2.56 15.82
CA LEU A 121 -0.74 2.58 16.67
C LEU A 121 -0.02 3.91 16.50
N GLU A 122 -0.63 4.99 16.98
CA GLU A 122 0.06 6.18 17.45
C GLU A 122 -0.88 6.95 18.40
N ARG A 123 -0.34 7.33 19.57
CA ARG A 123 -0.97 8.02 20.72
C ARG A 123 -1.79 7.18 21.70
N LYS A 124 -1.11 6.75 22.76
CA LYS A 124 -1.18 7.39 24.08
C LYS A 124 -0.26 6.63 25.04
N ARG A 125 0.86 7.26 25.40
CA ARG A 125 1.69 6.84 26.54
C ARG A 125 2.02 8.07 27.36
N THR A 126 1.06 8.50 28.16
CA THR A 126 1.25 9.35 29.33
C THR A 126 0.09 9.09 30.28
N ASP A 127 0.42 9.16 31.57
CA ASP A 127 -0.29 8.71 32.77
C ASP A 127 -0.19 7.20 33.06
N SER A 128 0.30 6.76 34.22
CA SER A 128 0.68 7.46 35.45
C SER A 128 1.23 6.40 36.41
N ASP A 129 2.47 6.52 36.89
CA ASP A 129 2.94 5.78 38.06
C ASP A 129 3.11 6.75 39.23
N GLN A 130 2.25 6.53 40.22
CA GLN A 130 2.25 7.21 41.50
C GLN A 130 2.84 6.25 42.56
N GLN A 131 3.57 6.85 43.53
CA GLN A 131 3.93 6.35 44.88
C GLN A 131 5.15 5.41 44.99
N TYR A 132 6.08 5.48 45.97
CA TYR A 132 6.06 5.99 47.36
C TYR A 132 7.54 6.24 47.87
N THR A 133 7.75 7.35 48.60
CA THR A 133 8.67 7.69 49.76
C THR A 133 10.18 7.30 49.78
N PRO A 134 10.99 7.86 50.73
CA PRO A 134 10.92 7.60 52.18
C PRO A 134 10.37 8.75 53.05
#